data_AF-K2BQN3-F1
#
_entry.id   AF-K2BQN3-F1
#
_cell.length_a   1.000
_cell.length_b   1.000
_cell.length_c   1.000
_cell.angle_alpha   90.00
_cell.angle_beta   90.00
_cell.angle_gamma   90.00
#
_symmetry.space_group_name_H-M   'P 1'
#
loop_
_entity.id
_entity.type
_entity.pdbx_description
1 polymer ?
#
loop_
_entity_poly.entity_id
_entity_poly.type
_entity_poly.pdbx_seq_one_letter_code
_entity_poly.pdbx_strand_id
1 'polypeptide(L)' 'YDRIVISGGIVVDPETKITDTDIEEAVLEGADTFAKLQQKLKVGIGNKDARAKAEALQKKFIEKYHG' A
#
# COMPACT_ATOMS: atom_id res chain seq x y z
N TYR A 1 23.72 -17.39 -7.52
CA TYR A 1 23.64 -16.06 -6.90
C TYR A 1 22.24 -15.53 -7.15
N ASP A 2 21.34 -15.69 -6.20
CA ASP A 2 20.04 -15.04 -6.27
C ASP A 2 19.72 -14.54 -4.86
N ARG A 3 20.32 -13.39 -4.51
CA ARG A 3 19.84 -12.63 -3.37
C ARG A 3 18.54 -12.02 -3.87
N ILE A 4 17.44 -12.75 -3.68
CA ILE A 4 16.11 -12.14 -3.73
C ILE A 4 16.16 -11.08 -2.63
N VAL A 5 16.45 -9.84 -3.04
CA VAL A 5 16.15 -8.67 -2.22
C VAL A 5 14.63 -8.65 -2.24
N ILE A 6 14.04 -9.44 -1.35
CA ILE A 6 12.67 -9.22 -0.92
C ILE A 6 12.79 -7.82 -0.33
N SER A 7 12.45 -6.80 -1.12
CA SER A 7 12.14 -5.47 -0.60
C SER A 7 11.02 -5.72 0.38
N GLY A 8 11.42 -6.02 1.62
CA GLY A 8 10.57 -6.39 2.73
C GLY A 8 9.83 -5.14 3.09
N GLY A 9 8.75 -4.89 2.35
CA GLY A 9 7.84 -3.84 2.66
C GLY A 9 7.34 -4.05 4.09
N ILE A 10 7.34 -2.98 4.87
CA ILE A 10 6.74 -2.95 6.19
C ILE A 10 5.29 -3.40 6.01
N VAL A 11 4.90 -4.45 6.75
CA VAL A 11 3.51 -4.91 6.76
C VAL A 11 2.64 -3.78 7.29
N VAL A 12 1.80 -3.25 6.42
CA VAL A 12 0.87 -2.15 6.71
C VAL A 12 -0.38 -2.71 7.37
N ASP A 13 -0.88 -3.81 6.82
CA ASP A 13 -2.06 -4.50 7.30
C ASP A 13 -1.73 -5.98 7.56
N PRO A 14 -1.65 -6.41 8.83
CA PRO A 14 -1.31 -7.79 9.15
C PRO A 14 -2.46 -8.77 8.87
N GLU A 15 -3.71 -8.31 8.75
CA GLU A 15 -4.86 -9.18 8.49
C GLU A 15 -4.90 -9.62 7.04
N THR A 16 -4.71 -8.66 6.13
CA THR A 16 -4.67 -8.85 4.68
C THR A 16 -3.26 -9.10 4.15
N LYS A 17 -2.25 -9.00 5.02
CA LYS A 17 -0.81 -9.14 4.72
C LYS A 17 -0.32 -8.17 3.64
N ILE A 18 -0.95 -7.00 3.58
CA ILE A 18 -0.60 -5.94 2.63
C ILE A 18 0.65 -5.22 3.13
N THR A 19 1.58 -4.99 2.22
CA THR A 19 2.85 -4.29 2.47
C THR A 19 2.84 -2.93 1.79
N ASP A 20 3.80 -2.05 2.11
CA ASP A 20 3.92 -0.77 1.41
C ASP A 20 4.24 -0.93 -0.08
N THR A 21 4.92 -2.00 -0.48
CA THR A 21 5.15 -2.34 -1.90
C THR A 21 3.84 -2.57 -2.64
N ASP A 22 2.92 -3.34 -2.04
CA ASP A 22 1.59 -3.61 -2.60
C ASP A 22 0.79 -2.30 -2.79
N ILE A 23 0.96 -1.35 -1.86
CA ILE A 23 0.38 -0.01 -1.95
C ILE A 23 1.02 0.79 -3.09
N GLU A 24 2.34 0.73 -3.24
CA GLU A 24 3.06 1.39 -4.34
C GLU A 24 2.59 0.85 -5.70
N GLU A 25 2.52 -0.48 -5.86
CA GLU A 25 2.02 -1.13 -7.07
C GLU A 25 0.57 -0.74 -7.36
N ALA A 26 -0.29 -0.73 -6.34
CA ALA A 26 -1.67 -0.30 -6.51
C ALA A 26 -1.76 1.17 -6.99
N VAL A 27 -0.94 2.07 -6.44
CA VAL A 27 -0.87 3.47 -6.89
C VAL A 27 -0.38 3.56 -8.33
N LEU A 28 0.65 2.81 -8.71
CA LEU A 28 1.17 2.73 -10.08
C LEU A 28 0.13 2.22 -11.09
N GLU A 29 -0.74 1.30 -10.67
CA GLU A 29 -1.87 0.85 -11.48
C GLU A 29 -3.06 1.84 -11.52
N GLY A 30 -2.97 3.00 -10.87
CA GLY A 30 -4.03 4.01 -10.85
C GLY A 30 -4.97 3.95 -9.64
N ALA A 31 -4.51 3.43 -8.49
CA ALA A 31 -5.19 3.60 -7.21
C ALA A 31 -4.91 4.99 -6.61
N ASP A 32 -5.34 6.02 -7.32
CA ASP A 32 -5.23 7.45 -6.96
C ASP A 32 -6.17 7.89 -5.81
N THR A 33 -7.09 7.03 -5.38
CA THR A 33 -8.03 7.30 -4.27
C THR A 33 -8.05 6.16 -3.26
N PHE A 34 -8.26 6.49 -1.99
CA PHE A 34 -8.32 5.48 -0.93
C PHE A 34 -9.39 4.42 -1.19
N ALA A 35 -10.52 4.80 -1.81
CA ALA A 35 -11.55 3.85 -2.21
C ALA A 35 -11.05 2.80 -3.21
N LYS A 36 -10.26 3.20 -4.23
CA LYS A 36 -9.65 2.28 -5.19
C LYS A 36 -8.59 1.40 -4.54
N LEU A 37 -7.75 2.00 -3.69
CA LEU A 37 -6.72 1.28 -2.93
C LEU A 37 -7.34 0.21 -2.02
N GLN A 38 -8.39 0.58 -1.27
CA GLN A 38 -9.13 -0.32 -0.41
C GLN A 38 -9.87 -1.41 -1.22
N GLN A 39 -10.41 -1.10 -2.41
CA GLN A 39 -11.02 -2.14 -3.26
C GLN A 39 -10.01 -3.15 -3.77
N LYS A 40 -8.80 -2.70 -4.17
CA LYS A 40 -7.73 -3.59 -4.64
C LYS A 40 -7.11 -4.43 -3.52
N LEU A 41 -6.65 -3.75 -2.48
CA LEU A 41 -5.82 -4.34 -1.44
C LEU A 41 -6.62 -4.89 -0.26
N LYS A 42 -7.90 -4.48 -0.13
CA LYS A 42 -8.73 -4.75 1.05
C LYS A 42 -8.12 -4.23 2.36
N VAL A 43 -7.15 -3.33 2.26
CA VAL A 43 -6.39 -2.74 3.37
C VAL A 43 -7.32 -1.90 4.25
N GLY A 44 -7.27 -2.09 5.58
CA GLY A 44 -8.02 -1.25 6.51
C GLY A 44 -9.54 -1.47 6.59
N ILE A 45 -10.06 -2.62 6.12
CA ILE A 45 -11.48 -3.01 6.31
C ILE A 45 -11.77 -3.34 7.79
N GLY A 46 -10.88 -4.12 8.42
CA GLY A 46 -10.99 -4.51 9.83
C GLY A 46 -10.15 -3.66 10.78
N ASN A 47 -9.11 -3.01 10.27
CA ASN A 47 -8.08 -2.39 11.08
C ASN A 47 -7.92 -0.89 10.81
N LYS A 48 -8.27 -0.08 11.82
CA LYS A 48 -8.17 1.39 11.74
C LYS A 48 -6.72 1.88 11.64
N ASP A 49 -5.77 1.19 12.27
CA ASP A 49 -4.35 1.51 12.18
C ASP A 49 -3.80 1.27 10.77
N ALA A 50 -4.18 0.15 10.17
CA ALA A 50 -3.79 -0.18 8.80
C ALA A 50 -4.36 0.83 7.80
N ARG A 51 -5.62 1.27 8.00
CA ARG A 51 -6.23 2.35 7.21
C ARG A 51 -5.38 3.63 7.25
N ALA A 52 -5.03 4.10 8.44
CA ALA A 52 -4.26 5.33 8.61
C ALA A 52 -2.86 5.24 7.97
N LYS A 53 -2.18 4.10 8.15
CA LYS A 53 -0.88 3.85 7.51
C LYS A 53 -0.98 3.78 5.98
N ALA A 54 -1.99 3.08 5.47
CA ALA A 54 -2.20 2.93 4.03
C ALA A 54 -2.52 4.27 3.36
N GLU A 55 -3.32 5.11 4.01
CA GLU A 55 -3.62 6.47 3.53
C GLU A 55 -2.36 7.36 3.49
N ALA A 56 -1.52 7.30 4.52
CA ALA A 56 -0.25 8.03 4.57
C ALA A 56 0.73 7.58 3.46
N LEU A 57 0.85 6.27 3.26
CA LEU A 57 1.69 5.69 2.21
C LEU A 57 1.18 6.01 0.81
N GLN A 58 -0.13 5.85 0.58
CA GLN A 58 -0.76 6.22 -0.68
C GLN A 58 -0.46 7.67 -1.04
N LYS A 59 -0.67 8.60 -0.11
CA LYS A 59 -0.43 10.03 -0.37
C LYS A 59 1.03 10.30 -0.72
N LYS A 60 1.98 9.66 -0.01
CA LYS A 60 3.41 9.74 -0.30
C LYS A 60 3.75 9.22 -1.70
N PHE A 61 3.16 8.08 -2.12
CA PHE A 61 3.40 7.54 -3.45
C PHE A 61 2.76 8.40 -4.54
N ILE A 62 1.52 8.86 -4.36
CA ILE A 62 0.87 9.77 -5.30
C ILE A 62 1.71 11.03 -5.48
N GLU A 63 2.19 11.65 -4.40
CA GLU A 63 3.06 12.83 -4.47
C GLU A 63 4.40 12.55 -5.18
N LYS A 64 4.97 11.34 -5.01
CA LYS A 64 6.20 10.91 -5.66
C LYS A 64 6.04 10.69 -7.17
N TYR A 65 4.88 10.25 -7.65
CA TYR A 65 4.64 9.88 -9.05
C TYR A 65 3.84 10.91 -9.86
N HIS A 66 2.99 11.71 -9.19
CA HIS A 66 2.13 12.73 -9.81
C HIS A 66 2.49 14.16 -9.39
N GLY A 67 3.54 14.35 -8.57
CA GLY A 67 4.10 15.65 -8.20
C GLY A 67 5.19 16.13 -9.14
#